data_AF-A0A1F4QLM4-F1
#
_entry.id   AF-A0A1F4QLM4-F1
#
_cell.length_a   1.000
_cell.length_b   1.000
_cell.length_c   1.000
_cell.angle_alpha   90.00
_cell.angle_beta   90.00
_cell.angle_gamma   90.00
#
_symmetry.space_group_name_H-M   'P 1'
#
loop_
_entity.id
_entity.type
_entity.pdbx_description
1 polymer ?
#
loop_
_entity_poly.entity_id
_entity_poly.type
_entity_poly.pdbx_seq_one_letter_code
_entity_poly.pdbx_strand_id
1 'polypeptide(L)'
;MKISPFLTVIFTLLYCNVNFVSGLENVPTRPLSPLDFDQDSNRIVQIIKPETIEDYVEDLSQPLDFSQLGIDEFFHRFNHKLYAQLVLPHGALSVHVIAFCRQGAESEQGPDFYNSLFRIFTRRIKATQYMDALDVEYFITKLPDLLSYLYEAEQKNSSAKLAVKDILYDDLSNKFELLQEQPETFLENLSKKICAKFIQYDSAQKGDVTIHKLRITIMKILDACLSKLAWSQPYDRDIWDNFKLILQAILHLKLHHIITDSEDIKDLIDTATIRFCHFVNLTGGLLPVDFYHAVNEDLKSHIMGIDDFEEELDCISTMREIIQATMIENVGKAVAKERFGLLAQENMQSL
;
A
#
# COMPACT_ATOMS: atom_id res chain seq x y z
N MET A 1 -28.11 -3.13 9.74
CA MET A 1 -26.89 -3.06 8.93
C MET A 1 -27.18 -3.73 7.58
N LYS A 2 -27.43 -2.96 6.52
CA LYS A 2 -27.59 -3.52 5.16
C LYS A 2 -26.18 -3.80 4.66
N ILE A 3 -25.77 -5.06 4.60
CA ILE A 3 -24.51 -5.44 3.93
C ILE A 3 -24.68 -5.04 2.47
N SER A 4 -23.82 -4.14 1.99
CA SER A 4 -23.84 -3.73 0.59
C SER A 4 -23.66 -4.96 -0.30
N PRO A 5 -24.45 -5.14 -1.39
CA PRO A 5 -24.25 -6.24 -2.33
C PRO A 5 -22.81 -6.30 -2.89
N PHE A 6 -22.10 -5.17 -2.86
CA PHE A 6 -20.68 -5.05 -3.19
C PHE A 6 -19.74 -5.82 -2.24
N LEU A 7 -20.02 -5.83 -0.93
CA LEU A 7 -19.28 -6.65 0.04
C LEU A 7 -19.52 -8.13 -0.23
N THR A 8 -20.74 -8.52 -0.62
CA THR A 8 -21.05 -9.91 -0.97
C THR A 8 -20.25 -10.38 -2.18
N VAL A 9 -20.10 -9.56 -3.22
CA VAL A 9 -19.30 -9.89 -4.41
C VAL A 9 -17.81 -10.03 -4.07
N ILE A 10 -17.23 -9.10 -3.31
CA ILE A 10 -15.83 -9.18 -2.89
C ILE A 10 -15.58 -10.38 -1.97
N PHE A 11 -16.47 -10.65 -1.01
CA PHE A 11 -16.36 -11.82 -0.13
C PHE A 11 -16.53 -13.14 -0.91
N THR A 12 -17.47 -13.23 -1.84
CA THR A 12 -17.67 -14.42 -2.67
C THR A 12 -16.47 -14.68 -3.59
N LEU A 13 -15.91 -13.64 -4.22
CA LEU A 13 -14.71 -13.77 -5.06
C LEU A 13 -13.45 -14.13 -4.25
N LEU A 14 -13.34 -13.67 -3.01
CA LEU A 14 -12.28 -14.08 -2.09
C LEU A 14 -12.44 -15.53 -1.63
N TYR A 15 -13.67 -16.00 -1.38
CA TYR A 15 -13.94 -17.39 -0.99
C TYR A 15 -13.71 -18.37 -2.16
N CYS A 16 -14.07 -17.98 -3.38
CA CYS A 16 -13.85 -18.78 -4.59
C CYS A 16 -12.36 -18.91 -4.94
N ASN A 17 -11.55 -17.86 -4.74
CA ASN A 17 -10.11 -17.92 -5.01
C ASN A 17 -9.31 -18.75 -3.97
N VAL A 18 -9.82 -18.94 -2.74
CA VAL A 18 -9.18 -19.81 -1.74
C VAL A 18 -9.38 -21.29 -2.07
N ASN A 19 -10.51 -21.65 -2.70
CA ASN A 19 -10.82 -23.04 -3.06
C ASN A 19 -10.26 -23.49 -4.42
N PHE A 20 -9.72 -22.58 -5.24
CA PHE A 20 -9.16 -22.94 -6.56
C PHE A 20 -7.71 -23.46 -6.49
N VAL A 21 -7.06 -23.42 -5.32
CA VAL A 21 -5.67 -23.89 -5.14
C VAL A 21 -5.59 -25.35 -4.65
N SER A 22 -6.71 -26.01 -4.36
CA SER A 22 -6.73 -27.42 -3.97
C SER A 22 -7.86 -28.19 -4.67
N GLY A 23 -7.58 -28.71 -5.87
CA GLY A 23 -8.56 -29.54 -6.57
C GLY A 23 -8.27 -29.80 -8.04
N LEU A 24 -7.05 -30.22 -8.39
CA LEU A 24 -6.80 -30.90 -9.66
C LEU A 24 -6.48 -32.36 -9.33
N GLU A 25 -7.51 -33.21 -9.31
CA GLU A 25 -7.39 -34.62 -9.69
C GLU A 25 -8.78 -35.27 -9.87
N ASN A 26 -9.01 -35.73 -11.10
CA ASN A 26 -9.91 -36.82 -11.52
C ASN A 26 -11.44 -36.66 -11.34
N VAL A 27 -12.13 -36.28 -12.44
CA VAL A 27 -13.52 -36.68 -12.68
C VAL A 27 -13.69 -37.07 -14.17
N PRO A 28 -14.44 -38.16 -14.50
CA PRO A 28 -14.44 -38.76 -15.83
C PRO A 28 -15.39 -38.07 -16.82
N THR A 29 -15.00 -38.12 -18.09
CA THR A 29 -15.77 -37.65 -19.24
C THR A 29 -17.05 -38.47 -19.43
N ARG A 30 -18.21 -37.80 -19.37
CA ARG A 30 -19.46 -38.26 -19.98
C ARG A 30 -19.94 -37.20 -20.98
N PRO A 31 -20.36 -37.58 -22.20
CA PRO A 31 -20.92 -36.63 -23.15
C PRO A 31 -22.39 -36.37 -22.77
N LEU A 32 -22.78 -35.10 -22.66
CA LEU A 32 -24.18 -34.69 -22.61
C LEU A 32 -24.62 -34.24 -24.00
N SER A 33 -25.77 -34.77 -24.44
CA SER A 33 -26.50 -34.38 -25.64
C SER A 33 -27.11 -32.99 -25.53
N PRO A 34 -27.33 -32.27 -26.64
CA PRO A 34 -27.84 -30.90 -26.63
C PRO A 34 -29.37 -30.90 -26.59
N LEU A 35 -29.98 -30.17 -25.65
CA LEU A 35 -31.37 -29.70 -25.73
C LEU A 35 -31.52 -28.42 -24.90
N ASP A 36 -31.83 -27.35 -25.63
CA ASP A 36 -32.63 -26.18 -25.32
C ASP A 36 -32.34 -25.38 -24.05
N PHE A 37 -31.56 -24.31 -24.24
CA PHE A 37 -31.69 -23.09 -23.42
C PHE A 37 -32.11 -21.91 -24.30
N ASP A 38 -33.06 -21.18 -23.74
CA ASP A 38 -33.88 -20.12 -24.29
C ASP A 38 -33.14 -19.02 -25.05
N GLN A 39 -33.79 -18.62 -26.14
CA GLN A 39 -33.48 -17.47 -26.98
C GLN A 39 -34.02 -16.20 -26.31
N ASP A 40 -33.27 -15.52 -25.43
CA ASP A 40 -33.56 -14.10 -25.10
C ASP A 40 -32.44 -13.36 -24.33
N SER A 41 -31.19 -13.43 -24.80
CA SER A 41 -30.11 -12.55 -24.29
C SER A 41 -29.02 -12.24 -25.31
N ASN A 42 -29.39 -12.04 -26.59
CA ASN A 42 -28.49 -11.50 -27.61
C ASN A 42 -28.37 -9.97 -27.49
N ARG A 43 -27.70 -9.48 -26.45
CA ARG A 43 -26.84 -8.29 -26.60
C ARG A 43 -25.43 -8.81 -26.87
N ILE A 44 -25.17 -9.08 -28.14
CA ILE A 44 -23.82 -9.33 -28.64
C ILE A 44 -23.07 -8.00 -28.49
N VAL A 45 -22.40 -7.82 -27.35
CA VAL A 45 -21.23 -6.94 -27.31
C VAL A 45 -20.25 -7.60 -28.27
N GLN A 46 -20.10 -7.04 -29.47
CA GLN A 46 -18.99 -7.42 -30.34
C GLN A 46 -17.72 -6.98 -29.61
N ILE A 47 -17.15 -7.90 -28.83
CA ILE A 47 -15.81 -7.74 -28.30
C ILE A 47 -14.90 -7.84 -29.51
N ILE A 48 -14.55 -6.67 -30.07
CA ILE A 48 -13.50 -6.55 -31.08
C ILE A 48 -12.27 -7.16 -30.42
N LYS A 49 -11.78 -8.29 -30.96
CA LYS A 49 -10.54 -8.88 -30.45
C LYS A 49 -9.43 -7.87 -30.75
N PRO A 50 -8.66 -7.43 -29.74
CA PRO A 50 -7.58 -6.47 -29.96
C PRO A 50 -6.58 -7.08 -30.96
N GLU A 51 -6.17 -6.30 -31.97
CA GLU A 51 -5.29 -6.78 -33.04
C GLU A 51 -3.81 -6.62 -32.64
N THR A 52 -3.51 -5.69 -31.72
CA THR A 52 -2.17 -5.38 -31.25
C THR A 52 -2.04 -5.48 -29.71
N ILE A 53 -0.80 -5.52 -29.20
CA ILE A 53 -0.55 -5.54 -27.75
C ILE A 53 -0.99 -4.21 -27.14
N GLU A 54 -0.83 -3.12 -27.88
CA GLU A 54 -1.22 -1.76 -27.53
C GLU A 54 -2.74 -1.69 -27.30
N ASP A 55 -3.55 -2.27 -28.19
CA ASP A 55 -5.00 -2.34 -28.05
C ASP A 55 -5.40 -3.13 -26.78
N TYR A 56 -4.69 -4.22 -26.47
CA TYR A 56 -4.90 -4.97 -25.23
C TYR A 56 -4.55 -4.14 -23.99
N VAL A 57 -3.46 -3.37 -24.03
CA VAL A 57 -3.06 -2.51 -22.90
C VAL A 57 -4.09 -1.40 -22.68
N GLU A 58 -4.60 -0.80 -23.76
CA GLU A 58 -5.64 0.23 -23.68
C GLU A 58 -6.94 -0.32 -23.07
N ASP A 59 -7.41 -1.50 -23.50
CA ASP A 59 -8.59 -2.16 -22.93
C ASP A 59 -8.42 -2.50 -21.43
N LEU A 60 -7.27 -3.06 -21.08
CA LEU A 60 -6.96 -3.43 -19.69
C LEU A 60 -6.76 -2.22 -18.77
N SER A 61 -6.47 -1.04 -19.34
CA SER A 61 -6.27 0.23 -18.61
C SER A 61 -7.53 1.08 -18.52
N GLN A 62 -8.66 0.64 -19.09
CA GLN A 62 -9.89 1.42 -19.06
C GLN A 62 -10.34 1.71 -17.61
N PRO A 63 -10.81 2.93 -17.31
CA PRO A 63 -11.30 3.30 -15.99
C PRO A 63 -12.35 2.34 -15.42
N LEU A 64 -12.50 2.35 -14.09
CA LEU A 64 -13.50 1.54 -13.41
C LEU A 64 -14.91 2.10 -13.62
N ASP A 65 -15.84 1.23 -13.97
CA ASP A 65 -17.28 1.44 -13.76
C ASP A 65 -17.71 0.65 -12.50
N PHE A 66 -18.27 1.35 -11.52
CA PHE A 66 -18.73 0.78 -10.25
C PHE A 66 -20.13 0.16 -10.34
N SER A 67 -20.69 0.00 -11.54
CA SER A 67 -21.82 -0.90 -11.78
C SER A 67 -21.42 -2.37 -11.54
N GLN A 68 -22.40 -3.25 -11.28
CA GLN A 68 -22.13 -4.69 -11.10
C GLN A 68 -21.40 -5.28 -12.32
N LEU A 69 -21.86 -4.95 -13.53
CA LEU A 69 -21.25 -5.39 -14.77
C LEU A 69 -19.82 -4.85 -14.91
N GLY A 70 -19.60 -3.57 -14.62
CA GLY A 70 -18.28 -2.94 -14.71
C GLY A 70 -17.25 -3.55 -13.76
N ILE A 71 -17.66 -3.95 -12.56
CA ILE A 71 -16.80 -4.66 -11.60
C ILE A 71 -16.46 -6.07 -12.07
N ASP A 72 -17.44 -6.79 -12.61
CA ASP A 72 -17.22 -8.14 -13.16
C ASP A 72 -16.25 -8.08 -14.37
N GLU A 73 -16.44 -7.10 -15.26
CA GLU A 73 -15.53 -6.81 -16.38
C GLU A 73 -14.14 -6.40 -15.90
N PHE A 74 -14.03 -5.55 -14.86
CA PHE A 74 -12.75 -5.22 -14.27
C PHE A 74 -12.02 -6.46 -13.75
N PHE A 75 -12.69 -7.36 -13.01
CA PHE A 75 -12.03 -8.56 -12.50
C PHE A 75 -11.63 -9.52 -13.62
N HIS A 76 -12.38 -9.57 -14.72
CA HIS A 76 -11.95 -10.28 -15.93
C HIS A 76 -10.63 -9.71 -16.48
N ARG A 77 -10.53 -8.38 -16.60
CA ARG A 77 -9.30 -7.67 -17.03
C ARG A 77 -8.15 -7.82 -16.04
N PHE A 78 -8.42 -7.66 -14.74
CA PHE A 78 -7.44 -7.76 -13.65
C PHE A 78 -6.74 -9.13 -13.63
N ASN A 79 -7.48 -10.20 -13.90
CA ASN A 79 -6.96 -11.56 -13.93
C ASN A 79 -6.16 -11.87 -15.21
N HIS A 80 -6.26 -11.04 -16.26
CA HIS A 80 -5.53 -11.24 -17.50
C HIS A 80 -4.01 -11.15 -17.28
N LYS A 81 -3.23 -12.08 -17.85
CA LYS A 81 -1.75 -12.16 -17.71
C LYS A 81 -1.06 -10.81 -17.90
N LEU A 82 -1.46 -10.09 -18.96
CA LEU A 82 -0.81 -8.82 -19.34
C LEU A 82 -1.08 -7.69 -18.35
N TYR A 83 -2.11 -7.80 -17.51
CA TYR A 83 -2.42 -6.77 -16.52
C TYR A 83 -1.24 -6.55 -15.55
N ALA A 84 -0.69 -7.61 -14.97
CA ALA A 84 0.46 -7.50 -14.07
C ALA A 84 1.78 -7.17 -14.80
N GLN A 85 1.85 -7.44 -16.11
CA GLN A 85 3.09 -7.26 -16.88
C GLN A 85 3.21 -5.86 -17.48
N LEU A 86 2.08 -5.30 -17.95
CA LEU A 86 2.07 -4.11 -18.81
C LEU A 86 1.21 -2.98 -18.24
N VAL A 87 0.19 -3.27 -17.44
CA VAL A 87 -0.76 -2.24 -16.98
C VAL A 87 -0.41 -1.78 -15.57
N LEU A 88 -0.34 -2.72 -14.63
CA LEU A 88 -0.05 -2.44 -13.23
C LEU A 88 1.26 -1.67 -12.99
N PRO A 89 2.37 -1.97 -13.70
CA PRO A 89 3.60 -1.20 -13.54
C PRO A 89 3.55 0.24 -14.04
N HIS A 90 2.58 0.62 -14.89
CA HIS A 90 2.63 1.86 -15.69
C HIS A 90 1.45 2.83 -15.43
N GLY A 91 0.84 2.82 -14.24
CA GLY A 91 -0.26 3.75 -13.94
C GLY A 91 -1.47 3.12 -13.28
N ALA A 92 -1.55 1.79 -13.18
CA ALA A 92 -2.78 1.18 -12.66
C ALA A 92 -2.98 1.40 -11.15
N LEU A 93 -1.95 1.82 -10.38
CA LEU A 93 -2.18 2.25 -9.00
C LEU A 93 -2.99 3.54 -8.99
N SER A 94 -2.57 4.56 -9.75
CA SER A 94 -3.27 5.84 -9.83
C SER A 94 -4.65 5.75 -10.47
N VAL A 95 -4.84 4.82 -11.41
CA VAL A 95 -6.13 4.63 -12.09
C VAL A 95 -7.05 3.72 -11.30
N HIS A 96 -6.65 2.49 -10.98
CA HIS A 96 -7.56 1.48 -10.41
C HIS A 96 -7.57 1.49 -8.89
N VAL A 97 -6.40 1.45 -8.22
CA VAL A 97 -6.35 1.36 -6.76
C VAL A 97 -6.93 2.62 -6.13
N ILE A 98 -6.51 3.79 -6.59
CA ILE A 98 -7.04 5.07 -6.10
C ILE A 98 -8.53 5.20 -6.39
N ALA A 99 -9.03 4.76 -7.54
CA ALA A 99 -10.47 4.79 -7.81
C ALA A 99 -11.26 3.90 -6.84
N PHE A 100 -10.78 2.68 -6.54
CA PHE A 100 -11.39 1.85 -5.49
C PHE A 100 -11.33 2.50 -4.12
N CYS A 101 -10.22 3.13 -3.75
CA CYS A 101 -10.09 3.84 -2.49
C CYS A 101 -11.05 5.04 -2.42
N ARG A 102 -11.19 5.81 -3.51
CA ARG A 102 -12.12 6.93 -3.60
C ARG A 102 -13.56 6.48 -3.47
N GLN A 103 -13.97 5.44 -4.20
CA GLN A 103 -15.29 4.85 -4.05
C GLN A 103 -15.52 4.34 -2.61
N GLY A 104 -14.47 3.77 -2.02
CA GLY A 104 -14.45 3.35 -0.62
C GLY A 104 -14.77 4.50 0.32
N ALA A 105 -14.11 5.65 0.16
CA ALA A 105 -14.30 6.83 0.98
C ALA A 105 -15.69 7.45 0.77
N GLU A 106 -16.11 7.62 -0.49
CA GLU A 106 -17.41 8.20 -0.86
C GLU A 106 -18.60 7.37 -0.36
N SER A 107 -18.42 6.05 -0.25
CA SER A 107 -19.44 5.13 0.27
C SER A 107 -19.21 4.70 1.73
N GLU A 108 -18.31 5.39 2.45
CA GLU A 108 -17.99 5.17 3.86
C GLU A 108 -17.68 3.70 4.18
N GLN A 109 -16.94 3.03 3.30
CA GLN A 109 -16.53 1.64 3.52
C GLN A 109 -15.65 1.52 4.76
N GLY A 110 -15.80 0.42 5.50
CA GLY A 110 -14.97 0.14 6.67
C GLY A 110 -13.60 -0.45 6.34
N PRO A 111 -12.73 -0.63 7.35
CA PRO A 111 -11.37 -1.14 7.17
C PRO A 111 -11.26 -2.51 6.46
N ASP A 112 -12.28 -3.37 6.57
CA ASP A 112 -12.30 -4.69 5.91
C ASP A 112 -12.32 -4.61 4.37
N PHE A 113 -12.95 -3.58 3.82
CA PHE A 113 -12.96 -3.31 2.38
C PHE A 113 -11.54 -3.03 1.89
N TYR A 114 -10.84 -2.08 2.53
CA TYR A 114 -9.48 -1.70 2.17
C TYR A 114 -8.48 -2.83 2.42
N ASN A 115 -8.64 -3.59 3.51
CA ASN A 115 -7.86 -4.79 3.76
C ASN A 115 -7.97 -5.79 2.59
N SER A 116 -9.18 -6.00 2.08
CA SER A 116 -9.43 -6.90 0.95
C SER A 116 -8.84 -6.36 -0.35
N LEU A 117 -9.08 -5.07 -0.62
CA LEU A 117 -8.57 -4.35 -1.77
C LEU A 117 -7.04 -4.42 -1.84
N PHE A 118 -6.36 -3.92 -0.80
CA PHE A 118 -4.90 -3.87 -0.75
C PHE A 118 -4.29 -5.26 -0.79
N ARG A 119 -4.91 -6.27 -0.18
CA ARG A 119 -4.41 -7.65 -0.27
C ARG A 119 -4.46 -8.21 -1.69
N ILE A 120 -5.52 -7.95 -2.45
CA ILE A 120 -5.65 -8.42 -3.84
C ILE A 120 -4.60 -7.72 -4.71
N PHE A 121 -4.46 -6.39 -4.59
CA PHE A 121 -3.45 -5.65 -5.35
C PHE A 121 -2.02 -6.01 -4.94
N THR A 122 -1.74 -6.23 -3.65
CA THR A 122 -0.41 -6.68 -3.18
C THR A 122 0.01 -7.99 -3.87
N ARG A 123 -0.92 -8.95 -3.99
CA ARG A 123 -0.63 -10.21 -4.71
C ARG A 123 -0.29 -9.96 -6.17
N ARG A 124 -0.97 -9.00 -6.80
CA ARG A 124 -0.74 -8.65 -8.21
C ARG A 124 0.56 -7.88 -8.41
N ILE A 125 0.87 -6.91 -7.54
CA ILE A 125 2.15 -6.18 -7.51
C ILE A 125 3.30 -7.17 -7.33
N LYS A 126 3.16 -8.18 -6.47
CA LYS A 126 4.18 -9.23 -6.33
C LYS A 126 4.50 -9.98 -7.63
N ALA A 127 3.58 -10.03 -8.59
CA ALA A 127 3.79 -10.62 -9.91
C ALA A 127 4.36 -9.65 -10.97
N THR A 128 4.49 -8.35 -10.68
CA THR A 128 5.13 -7.38 -11.58
C THR A 128 6.67 -7.52 -11.52
N GLN A 129 7.39 -7.00 -12.52
CA GLN A 129 8.85 -6.93 -12.46
C GLN A 129 9.35 -5.62 -11.85
N TYR A 130 8.62 -4.54 -12.09
CA TYR A 130 8.89 -3.22 -11.56
C TYR A 130 7.56 -2.48 -11.32
N MET A 131 7.67 -1.28 -10.75
CA MET A 131 6.60 -0.30 -10.58
C MET A 131 7.14 1.07 -10.95
N ASP A 132 6.41 1.83 -11.76
CA ASP A 132 6.78 3.21 -12.08
C ASP A 132 6.78 4.09 -10.82
N ALA A 133 7.87 4.80 -10.61
CA ALA A 133 8.08 5.57 -9.40
C ALA A 133 7.15 6.80 -9.27
N LEU A 134 6.69 7.37 -10.39
CA LEU A 134 5.71 8.46 -10.36
C LEU A 134 4.33 7.95 -9.95
N ASP A 135 3.92 6.78 -10.45
CA ASP A 135 2.65 6.15 -10.08
C ASP A 135 2.63 5.76 -8.59
N VAL A 136 3.74 5.22 -8.07
CA VAL A 136 3.88 4.88 -6.65
C VAL A 136 3.92 6.14 -5.78
N GLU A 137 4.67 7.17 -6.15
CA GLU A 137 4.68 8.47 -5.44
C GLU A 137 3.26 9.02 -5.32
N TYR A 138 2.55 9.13 -6.44
CA TYR A 138 1.19 9.64 -6.46
C TYR A 138 0.24 8.79 -5.60
N PHE A 139 0.37 7.46 -5.64
CA PHE A 139 -0.40 6.56 -4.79
C PHE A 139 -0.19 6.84 -3.31
N ILE A 140 1.07 6.91 -2.84
CA ILE A 140 1.40 7.15 -1.42
C ILE A 140 0.88 8.51 -0.98
N THR A 141 1.11 9.56 -1.79
CA THR A 141 0.67 10.93 -1.52
C THR A 141 -0.84 11.05 -1.35
N LYS A 142 -1.63 10.18 -2.01
CA LYS A 142 -3.10 10.19 -1.92
C LYS A 142 -3.68 9.36 -0.78
N LEU A 143 -2.93 8.45 -0.17
CA LEU A 143 -3.43 7.62 0.93
C LEU A 143 -3.94 8.42 2.13
N PRO A 144 -3.26 9.48 2.62
CA PRO A 144 -3.76 10.37 3.68
C PRO A 144 -5.19 10.84 3.45
N ASP A 145 -5.45 11.46 2.29
CA ASP A 145 -6.76 12.02 1.96
C ASP A 145 -7.85 10.95 1.85
N LEU A 146 -7.49 9.76 1.37
CA LEU A 146 -8.44 8.69 1.10
C LEU A 146 -8.77 7.85 2.32
N LEU A 147 -7.89 7.81 3.33
CA LEU A 147 -8.02 6.90 4.46
C LEU A 147 -8.16 7.60 5.82
N SER A 148 -7.87 8.91 5.93
CA SER A 148 -7.90 9.66 7.19
C SER A 148 -9.18 9.44 8.00
N TYR A 149 -10.34 9.43 7.34
CA TYR A 149 -11.64 9.22 7.97
C TYR A 149 -11.74 7.91 8.77
N LEU A 150 -10.97 6.88 8.42
CA LEU A 150 -10.91 5.61 9.15
C LEU A 150 -10.13 5.71 10.45
N TYR A 151 -9.20 6.67 10.54
CA TYR A 151 -8.27 6.84 11.65
C TYR A 151 -8.65 7.99 12.60
N GLU A 152 -9.56 8.88 12.19
CA GLU A 152 -10.10 9.96 13.05
C GLU A 152 -10.81 9.45 14.31
N ALA A 153 -11.38 8.24 14.28
CA ALA A 153 -12.03 7.62 15.43
C ALA A 153 -11.03 7.13 16.50
N GLU A 154 -9.85 6.66 16.09
CA GLU A 154 -8.78 6.23 17.02
C GLU A 154 -8.15 7.43 17.76
N GLN A 155 -8.08 8.61 17.15
CA GLN A 155 -7.61 9.82 17.84
C GLN A 155 -8.49 10.21 19.03
N LYS A 156 -9.79 9.85 19.00
CA LYS A 156 -10.71 10.04 20.13
C LYS A 156 -10.56 8.97 21.23
N ASN A 157 -9.82 7.88 21.01
CA ASN A 157 -9.65 6.77 21.98
C ASN A 157 -8.62 7.03 23.10
N SER A 158 -8.04 8.23 23.16
CA SER A 158 -7.54 8.80 24.43
C SER A 158 -8.62 8.85 25.54
N SER A 159 -9.89 8.69 25.15
CA SER A 159 -11.09 8.49 25.98
C SER A 159 -11.03 7.29 26.95
N ALA A 160 -10.34 6.19 26.67
CA ALA A 160 -10.37 5.03 27.58
C ALA A 160 -9.58 5.30 28.87
N LYS A 161 -8.37 5.85 28.77
CA LYS A 161 -7.57 6.29 29.93
C LYS A 161 -8.25 7.44 30.66
N LEU A 162 -8.80 8.42 29.94
CA LEU A 162 -9.58 9.51 30.53
C LEU A 162 -10.81 8.98 31.25
N ALA A 163 -11.58 8.06 30.66
CA ALA A 163 -12.77 7.48 31.27
C ALA A 163 -12.42 6.66 32.51
N VAL A 164 -11.34 5.87 32.50
CA VAL A 164 -10.89 5.15 33.70
C VAL A 164 -10.45 6.14 34.77
N LYS A 165 -9.70 7.18 34.40
CA LYS A 165 -9.27 8.24 35.30
C LYS A 165 -10.48 8.99 35.90
N ASP A 166 -11.49 9.30 35.10
CA ASP A 166 -12.70 10.00 35.55
C ASP A 166 -13.55 9.12 36.46
N ILE A 167 -13.69 7.82 36.17
CA ILE A 167 -14.38 6.86 37.04
C ILE A 167 -13.65 6.73 38.37
N LEU A 168 -12.31 6.59 38.34
CA LEU A 168 -11.49 6.52 39.53
C LEU A 168 -11.61 7.79 40.36
N TYR A 169 -11.52 8.96 39.71
CA TYR A 169 -11.59 10.25 40.37
C TYR A 169 -12.97 10.49 40.98
N ASP A 170 -14.05 10.18 40.26
CA ASP A 170 -15.42 10.32 40.72
C ASP A 170 -15.72 9.39 41.91
N ASP A 171 -15.43 8.09 41.81
CA ASP A 171 -15.71 7.15 42.90
C ASP A 171 -14.78 7.37 44.11
N LEU A 172 -13.52 7.74 43.92
CA LEU A 172 -12.63 8.09 45.03
C LEU A 172 -13.02 9.41 45.70
N SER A 173 -13.52 10.40 44.95
CA SER A 173 -13.91 11.68 45.55
C SER A 173 -15.26 11.59 46.26
N ASN A 174 -16.21 10.85 45.68
CA ASN A 174 -17.60 10.85 46.14
C ASN A 174 -17.96 9.66 47.04
N LYS A 175 -17.14 8.61 47.07
CA LYS A 175 -17.43 7.38 47.84
C LYS A 175 -16.23 6.88 48.63
N PHE A 176 -15.33 7.79 49.01
CA PHE A 176 -14.15 7.45 49.82
C PHE A 176 -14.53 6.80 51.17
N GLU A 177 -15.61 7.26 51.79
CA GLU A 177 -16.10 6.70 53.06
C GLU A 177 -16.45 5.22 52.92
N LEU A 178 -17.03 4.82 51.79
CA LEU A 178 -17.33 3.41 51.50
C LEU A 178 -16.06 2.56 51.36
N LEU A 179 -14.98 3.14 50.83
CA LEU A 179 -13.67 2.47 50.77
C LEU A 179 -13.09 2.26 52.18
N GLN A 180 -13.32 3.19 53.11
CA GLN A 180 -12.85 3.06 54.50
C GLN A 180 -13.63 2.02 55.30
N GLU A 181 -14.96 1.98 55.13
CA GLU A 181 -15.84 1.09 55.90
C GLU A 181 -15.97 -0.32 55.28
N GLN A 182 -16.03 -0.40 53.95
CA GLN A 182 -16.29 -1.64 53.20
C GLN A 182 -15.46 -1.72 51.92
N PRO A 183 -14.12 -1.92 52.03
CA PRO A 183 -13.19 -1.84 50.90
C PRO A 183 -13.51 -2.85 49.79
N GLU A 184 -13.89 -4.08 50.14
CA GLU A 184 -14.23 -5.12 49.15
C GLU A 184 -15.46 -4.73 48.31
N THR A 185 -16.50 -4.23 48.96
CA THR A 185 -17.72 -3.76 48.27
C THR A 185 -17.43 -2.57 47.36
N PHE A 186 -16.57 -1.64 47.80
CA PHE A 186 -16.14 -0.51 46.99
C PHE A 186 -15.35 -0.99 45.75
N LEU A 187 -14.32 -1.83 45.95
CA LEU A 187 -13.47 -2.33 44.87
C LEU A 187 -14.27 -3.15 43.86
N GLU A 188 -15.23 -3.95 44.32
CA GLU A 188 -16.06 -4.75 43.42
C GLU A 188 -17.06 -3.90 42.63
N ASN A 189 -17.60 -2.83 43.22
CA ASN A 189 -18.46 -1.89 42.49
C ASN A 189 -17.67 -1.05 41.48
N LEU A 190 -16.47 -0.60 41.87
CA LEU A 190 -15.56 0.12 40.99
C LEU A 190 -15.11 -0.76 39.81
N SER A 191 -14.74 -2.02 40.07
CA SER A 191 -14.37 -2.96 39.01
C SER A 191 -15.54 -3.23 38.08
N LYS A 192 -16.78 -3.41 38.60
CA LYS A 192 -17.99 -3.56 37.78
C LYS A 192 -18.25 -2.36 36.89
N LYS A 193 -18.06 -1.13 37.38
CA LYS A 193 -18.20 0.09 36.57
C LYS A 193 -17.14 0.21 35.49
N ILE A 194 -15.89 -0.07 35.83
CA ILE A 194 -14.77 -0.08 34.88
C ILE A 194 -15.05 -1.13 33.80
N CYS A 195 -15.38 -2.37 34.18
CA CYS A 195 -15.72 -3.46 33.26
C CYS A 195 -16.95 -3.13 32.39
N ALA A 196 -18.01 -2.53 32.94
CA ALA A 196 -19.19 -2.15 32.15
C ALA A 196 -18.86 -1.10 31.08
N LYS A 197 -17.99 -0.14 31.41
CA LYS A 197 -17.45 0.82 30.43
C LYS A 197 -16.55 0.12 29.41
N PHE A 198 -15.69 -0.82 29.83
CA PHE A 198 -14.86 -1.60 28.92
C PHE A 198 -15.65 -2.55 28.01
N ILE A 199 -16.78 -3.11 28.45
CA ILE A 199 -17.68 -3.91 27.60
C ILE A 199 -18.34 -3.03 26.52
N GLN A 200 -18.62 -1.76 26.82
CA GLN A 200 -19.02 -0.80 25.79
C GLN A 200 -17.85 -0.49 24.83
N TYR A 201 -16.61 -0.41 25.32
CA TYR A 201 -15.39 -0.29 24.49
C TYR A 201 -15.02 -1.57 23.72
N ASP A 202 -15.47 -2.76 24.13
CA ASP A 202 -15.14 -4.03 23.46
C ASP A 202 -15.74 -4.10 22.04
N SER A 203 -16.85 -3.38 21.82
CA SER A 203 -17.39 -3.10 20.48
C SER A 203 -16.49 -2.17 19.65
N ALA A 204 -15.69 -1.31 20.29
CA ALA A 204 -14.66 -0.47 19.67
C ALA A 204 -13.30 -1.19 19.50
N GLN A 205 -12.97 -2.18 20.36
CA GLN A 205 -11.75 -3.00 20.21
C GLN A 205 -11.76 -3.84 18.93
N LYS A 206 -12.93 -4.32 18.47
CA LYS A 206 -13.05 -4.94 17.13
C LYS A 206 -12.66 -3.95 16.02
N GLY A 207 -12.99 -2.67 16.19
CA GLY A 207 -12.54 -1.58 15.31
C GLY A 207 -11.02 -1.46 15.31
N ASP A 208 -10.40 -1.31 16.49
CA ASP A 208 -8.94 -1.16 16.65
C ASP A 208 -8.15 -2.34 16.07
N VAL A 209 -8.58 -3.59 16.30
CA VAL A 209 -7.91 -4.78 15.71
C VAL A 209 -7.98 -4.76 14.18
N THR A 210 -9.10 -4.29 13.62
CA THR A 210 -9.30 -4.26 12.16
C THR A 210 -8.51 -3.11 11.53
N ILE A 211 -8.39 -1.97 12.22
CA ILE A 211 -7.55 -0.84 11.81
C ILE A 211 -6.08 -1.22 11.90
N HIS A 212 -5.62 -1.86 12.97
CA HIS A 212 -4.24 -2.35 13.07
C HIS A 212 -3.91 -3.35 11.94
N LYS A 213 -4.83 -4.27 11.63
CA LYS A 213 -4.69 -5.15 10.46
C LYS A 213 -4.64 -4.39 9.14
N LEU A 214 -5.40 -3.29 9.02
CA LEU A 214 -5.33 -2.40 7.86
C LEU A 214 -3.96 -1.73 7.76
N ARG A 215 -3.38 -1.23 8.86
CA ARG A 215 -2.01 -0.68 8.87
C ARG A 215 -0.99 -1.69 8.37
N ILE A 216 -1.03 -2.92 8.88
CA ILE A 216 -0.15 -4.01 8.42
C ILE A 216 -0.35 -4.28 6.92
N THR A 217 -1.58 -4.21 6.43
CA THR A 217 -1.86 -4.45 5.01
C THR A 217 -1.39 -3.29 4.14
N ILE A 218 -1.50 -2.05 4.61
CA ILE A 218 -0.93 -0.85 3.98
C ILE A 218 0.59 -0.98 3.91
N MET A 219 1.24 -1.32 5.03
CA MET A 219 2.68 -1.60 5.07
C MET A 219 3.10 -2.62 4.00
N LYS A 220 2.36 -3.73 3.88
CA LYS A 220 2.66 -4.78 2.89
C LYS A 220 2.48 -4.36 1.44
N ILE A 221 1.48 -3.52 1.12
CA ILE A 221 1.32 -3.04 -0.25
C ILE A 221 2.38 -2.00 -0.59
N LEU A 222 2.71 -1.13 0.37
CA LEU A 222 3.76 -0.11 0.20
C LEU A 222 5.12 -0.77 0.01
N ASP A 223 5.53 -1.69 0.87
CA ASP A 223 6.77 -2.44 0.73
C ASP A 223 6.86 -3.19 -0.62
N ALA A 224 5.74 -3.81 -1.06
CA ALA A 224 5.68 -4.48 -2.35
C ALA A 224 5.84 -3.52 -3.55
N CYS A 225 5.37 -2.28 -3.44
CA CYS A 225 5.57 -1.24 -4.45
C CYS A 225 7.01 -0.69 -4.40
N LEU A 226 7.48 -0.30 -3.21
CA LEU A 226 8.77 0.35 -3.00
C LEU A 226 9.94 -0.57 -3.39
N SER A 227 9.86 -1.86 -3.06
CA SER A 227 10.88 -2.86 -3.43
C SER A 227 11.03 -3.07 -4.95
N LYS A 228 10.11 -2.51 -5.75
CA LYS A 228 10.04 -2.68 -7.20
C LYS A 228 10.14 -1.38 -7.99
N LEU A 229 10.42 -0.25 -7.33
CA LEU A 229 10.52 1.04 -7.99
C LEU A 229 11.47 1.00 -9.20
N ALA A 230 11.03 1.63 -10.28
CA ALA A 230 11.84 1.92 -11.44
C ALA A 230 11.52 3.35 -11.90
N TRP A 231 12.56 4.06 -12.31
CA TRP A 231 12.45 5.41 -12.84
C TRP A 231 12.62 5.35 -14.35
N SER A 232 11.68 5.94 -15.08
CA SER A 232 11.73 6.02 -16.54
C SER A 232 12.44 7.32 -16.98
N GLN A 233 13.37 7.21 -17.92
CA GLN A 233 13.87 8.34 -18.70
C GLN A 233 12.95 8.53 -19.93
N PRO A 234 12.79 9.75 -20.51
CA PRO A 234 13.63 10.95 -20.35
C PRO A 234 12.96 12.13 -19.60
N TYR A 235 11.81 11.92 -18.96
CA TYR A 235 10.92 13.03 -18.60
C TYR A 235 11.30 13.80 -17.32
N ASP A 236 11.58 15.09 -17.50
CA ASP A 236 11.37 16.32 -16.70
C ASP A 236 11.40 16.36 -15.15
N ARG A 237 11.19 15.25 -14.43
CA ARG A 237 11.47 15.20 -12.98
C ARG A 237 12.82 14.58 -12.78
N ASP A 238 13.69 15.29 -12.05
CA ASP A 238 14.94 14.73 -11.58
C ASP A 238 14.61 13.43 -10.82
N ILE A 239 15.24 12.31 -11.20
CA ILE A 239 15.08 11.00 -10.56
C ILE A 239 15.27 11.16 -9.05
N TRP A 240 16.19 12.04 -8.68
CA TRP A 240 16.46 12.41 -7.30
C TRP A 240 15.30 13.15 -6.63
N ASP A 241 14.67 14.10 -7.32
CA ASP A 241 13.50 14.82 -6.80
C ASP A 241 12.31 13.89 -6.59
N ASN A 242 12.04 12.97 -7.52
CA ASN A 242 10.97 11.99 -7.31
C ASN A 242 11.28 11.05 -6.14
N PHE A 243 12.52 10.61 -5.97
CA PHE A 243 12.93 9.84 -4.79
C PHE A 243 12.69 10.62 -3.49
N LYS A 244 13.09 11.90 -3.43
CA LYS A 244 12.78 12.80 -2.30
C LYS A 244 11.29 12.89 -2.00
N LEU A 245 10.46 13.04 -3.03
CA LEU A 245 9.00 13.09 -2.88
C LEU A 245 8.42 11.80 -2.32
N ILE A 246 8.95 10.63 -2.72
CA ILE A 246 8.53 9.34 -2.14
C ILE A 246 8.85 9.30 -0.65
N LEU A 247 10.06 9.70 -0.24
CA LEU A 247 10.44 9.74 1.18
C LEU A 247 9.51 10.66 1.97
N GLN A 248 9.26 11.87 1.47
CA GLN A 248 8.35 12.82 2.10
C GLN A 248 6.91 12.27 2.20
N ALA A 249 6.43 11.59 1.16
CA ALA A 249 5.10 10.98 1.16
C ALA A 249 4.99 9.86 2.22
N ILE A 250 6.04 9.05 2.40
CA ILE A 250 6.11 8.05 3.48
C ILE A 250 6.03 8.73 4.86
N LEU A 251 6.78 9.81 5.07
CA LEU A 251 6.74 10.58 6.33
C LEU A 251 5.36 11.17 6.62
N HIS A 252 4.66 11.64 5.58
CA HIS A 252 3.30 12.14 5.72
C HIS A 252 2.32 11.07 6.22
N LEU A 253 2.54 9.78 5.94
CA LEU A 253 1.71 8.70 6.50
C LEU A 253 1.76 8.67 8.04
N LYS A 254 2.90 9.03 8.63
CA LYS A 254 3.08 9.15 10.08
C LYS A 254 2.30 10.34 10.65
N LEU A 255 2.41 11.49 9.99
CA LEU A 255 1.70 12.71 10.39
C LEU A 255 0.18 12.53 10.39
N HIS A 256 -0.33 11.72 9.46
CA HIS A 256 -1.75 11.38 9.37
C HIS A 256 -2.16 10.12 10.17
N HIS A 257 -1.26 9.56 10.99
CA HIS A 257 -1.48 8.37 11.82
C HIS A 257 -1.95 7.12 11.06
N ILE A 258 -1.70 7.07 9.75
CA ILE A 258 -1.93 5.87 8.94
C ILE A 258 -0.95 4.79 9.40
N ILE A 259 0.33 5.14 9.52
CA ILE A 259 1.37 4.30 10.13
C ILE A 259 1.84 5.02 11.38
N THR A 260 1.70 4.38 12.54
CA THR A 260 2.01 5.04 13.83
C THR A 260 3.37 4.65 14.38
N ASP A 261 3.88 3.48 14.00
CA ASP A 261 5.19 3.00 14.44
C ASP A 261 6.30 3.73 13.66
N SER A 262 7.34 4.14 14.37
CA SER A 262 8.49 4.82 13.75
C SER A 262 9.41 3.82 13.04
N GLU A 263 9.49 2.58 13.54
CA GLU A 263 10.27 1.52 12.92
C GLU A 263 9.66 1.10 11.59
N ASP A 264 8.33 0.99 11.51
CA ASP A 264 7.62 0.72 10.25
C ASP A 264 7.90 1.80 9.19
N ILE A 265 7.92 3.08 9.59
CA ILE A 265 8.25 4.20 8.68
C ILE A 265 9.70 4.08 8.20
N LYS A 266 10.62 3.77 9.12
CA LYS A 266 12.02 3.56 8.81
C LYS A 266 12.22 2.41 7.82
N ASP A 267 11.56 1.26 8.04
CA ASP A 267 11.63 0.10 7.14
C ASP A 267 11.20 0.46 5.71
N LEU A 268 10.14 1.26 5.54
CA LEU A 268 9.71 1.72 4.21
C LEU A 268 10.74 2.66 3.54
N ILE A 269 11.32 3.56 4.32
CA ILE A 269 12.38 4.47 3.87
C ILE A 269 13.62 3.67 3.43
N ASP A 270 14.04 2.70 4.23
CA ASP A 270 15.17 1.83 3.93
C ASP A 270 14.91 1.01 2.65
N THR A 271 13.71 0.42 2.50
CA THR A 271 13.32 -0.27 1.26
C THR A 271 13.40 0.65 0.04
N ALA A 272 12.89 1.88 0.14
CA ALA A 272 12.94 2.85 -0.95
C ALA A 272 14.38 3.24 -1.30
N THR A 273 15.24 3.46 -0.31
CA THR A 273 16.64 3.85 -0.49
C THR A 273 17.46 2.73 -1.10
N ILE A 274 17.35 1.50 -0.59
CA ILE A 274 18.04 0.35 -1.15
C ILE A 274 17.64 0.18 -2.62
N ARG A 275 16.34 0.35 -2.93
CA ARG A 275 15.86 0.23 -4.31
C ARG A 275 16.35 1.35 -5.21
N PHE A 276 16.41 2.59 -4.71
CA PHE A 276 16.99 3.73 -5.43
C PHE A 276 18.48 3.48 -5.75
N CYS A 277 19.27 3.09 -4.77
CA CYS A 277 20.68 2.76 -4.96
C CYS A 277 20.87 1.61 -5.95
N HIS A 278 20.02 0.58 -5.89
CA HIS A 278 20.00 -0.50 -6.87
C HIS A 278 19.73 0.01 -8.30
N PHE A 279 18.74 0.91 -8.47
CA PHE A 279 18.46 1.52 -9.78
C PHE A 279 19.66 2.31 -10.31
N VAL A 280 20.33 3.11 -9.46
CA VAL A 280 21.53 3.86 -9.84
C VAL A 280 22.68 2.93 -10.20
N ASN A 281 22.85 1.81 -9.50
CA ASN A 281 23.85 0.81 -9.84
C ASN A 281 23.61 0.16 -11.22
N LEU A 282 22.34 -0.05 -11.59
CA LEU A 282 21.97 -0.59 -12.90
C LEU A 282 22.13 0.43 -14.03
N THR A 283 21.78 1.69 -13.76
CA THR A 283 21.69 2.75 -14.78
C THR A 283 22.85 3.74 -14.73
N GLY A 284 23.84 3.53 -13.86
CA GLY A 284 24.76 4.58 -13.45
C GLY A 284 25.57 5.19 -14.59
N GLY A 285 26.00 4.37 -15.56
CA GLY A 285 26.67 4.89 -16.75
C GLY A 285 25.75 5.69 -17.68
N LEU A 286 24.43 5.54 -17.58
CA LEU A 286 23.45 6.26 -18.41
C LEU A 286 23.04 7.62 -17.85
N LEU A 287 23.24 7.84 -16.55
CA LEU A 287 22.88 9.10 -15.89
C LEU A 287 23.95 10.18 -16.15
N PRO A 288 23.56 11.47 -16.29
CA PRO A 288 24.51 12.57 -16.49
C PRO A 288 25.38 12.80 -15.25
N VAL A 289 26.61 13.31 -15.43
CA VAL A 289 27.52 13.62 -14.31
C VAL A 289 26.91 14.65 -13.35
N ASP A 290 26.16 15.62 -13.87
CA ASP A 290 25.46 16.64 -13.09
C ASP A 290 24.44 16.06 -12.09
N PHE A 291 23.80 14.93 -12.40
CA PHE A 291 22.92 14.23 -11.46
C PHE A 291 23.67 13.85 -10.17
N TYR A 292 24.84 13.24 -10.29
CA TYR A 292 25.65 12.83 -9.14
C TYR A 292 26.15 14.03 -8.32
N HIS A 293 26.44 15.14 -8.98
CA HIS A 293 26.81 16.38 -8.29
C HIS A 293 25.63 16.95 -7.51
N ALA A 294 24.45 17.01 -8.12
CA ALA A 294 23.23 17.48 -7.45
C ALA A 294 22.89 16.63 -6.22
N VAL A 295 22.91 15.29 -6.34
CA VAL A 295 22.69 14.39 -5.20
C VAL A 295 23.70 14.63 -4.08
N ASN A 296 24.99 14.71 -4.40
CA ASN A 296 26.02 14.91 -3.38
C ASN A 296 25.94 16.28 -2.69
N GLU A 297 25.56 17.33 -3.40
CA GLU A 297 25.35 18.66 -2.80
C GLU A 297 24.13 18.65 -1.86
N ASP A 298 23.03 18.01 -2.26
CA ASP A 298 21.86 17.84 -1.41
C ASP A 298 22.20 17.06 -0.13
N LEU A 299 22.97 15.97 -0.24
CA LEU A 299 23.42 15.19 0.93
C LEU A 299 24.29 15.99 1.90
N LYS A 300 25.16 16.89 1.39
CA LYS A 300 25.96 17.79 2.25
C LYS A 300 25.12 18.86 2.92
N SER A 301 24.07 19.32 2.26
CA SER A 301 23.25 20.43 2.73
C SER A 301 22.31 20.08 3.90
N HIS A 302 22.15 18.79 4.24
CA HIS A 302 21.22 18.29 5.27
C HIS A 302 19.75 18.69 5.02
N ILE A 303 19.37 19.06 3.79
CA ILE A 303 18.04 19.60 3.47
C ILE A 303 16.93 18.54 3.53
N MET A 304 17.27 17.26 3.56
CA MET A 304 16.29 16.20 3.28
C MET A 304 15.57 15.64 4.52
N GLY A 305 15.95 16.01 5.75
CA GLY A 305 15.40 15.38 6.96
C GLY A 305 15.69 13.87 7.05
N ILE A 306 16.57 13.35 6.17
CA ILE A 306 17.09 11.98 6.19
C ILE A 306 17.77 11.68 7.53
N ASP A 307 18.40 12.70 8.09
CA ASP A 307 19.20 12.61 9.31
C ASP A 307 18.34 12.33 10.56
N ASP A 308 17.05 12.66 10.49
CA ASP A 308 16.10 12.45 11.60
C ASP A 308 15.80 10.95 11.83
N PHE A 309 16.25 10.07 10.93
CA PHE A 309 16.05 8.62 10.98
C PHE A 309 17.36 7.81 11.07
N GLU A 310 18.50 8.48 11.30
CA GLU A 310 19.78 7.79 11.46
C GLU A 310 19.81 6.99 12.78
N GLU A 311 20.20 5.71 12.68
CA GLU A 311 20.39 4.84 13.84
C GLU A 311 21.68 5.20 14.58
N GLU A 312 21.61 5.34 15.91
CA GLU A 312 22.77 5.47 16.80
C GLU A 312 23.47 4.12 17.06
N LEU A 313 23.60 3.26 16.05
CA LEU A 313 24.27 1.96 16.18
C LEU A 313 25.65 2.03 15.50
N ASP A 314 26.71 1.92 16.29
CA ASP A 314 28.14 2.07 15.92
C ASP A 314 28.64 1.19 14.75
N CYS A 315 27.81 0.30 14.19
CA CYS A 315 28.19 -0.68 13.17
C CYS A 315 27.26 -0.72 11.95
N ILE A 316 26.32 0.23 11.84
CA ILE A 316 25.34 0.25 10.74
C ILE A 316 25.58 1.51 9.92
N SER A 317 25.75 1.33 8.61
CA SER A 317 25.94 2.45 7.70
C SER A 317 24.67 3.28 7.62
N THR A 318 24.81 4.60 7.74
CA THR A 318 23.65 5.48 7.64
C THR A 318 23.10 5.52 6.22
N MET A 319 21.83 5.88 6.07
CA MET A 319 21.20 6.01 4.76
C MET A 319 21.97 6.97 3.85
N ARG A 320 22.45 8.07 4.42
CA ARG A 320 23.33 9.03 3.74
C ARG A 320 24.61 8.37 3.25
N GLU A 321 25.28 7.59 4.08
CA GLU A 321 26.52 6.89 3.71
C GLU A 321 26.28 5.91 2.56
N ILE A 322 25.16 5.17 2.59
CA ILE A 322 24.79 4.21 1.54
C ILE A 322 24.57 4.93 0.20
N ILE A 323 23.80 6.03 0.19
CA ILE A 323 23.56 6.82 -1.02
C ILE A 323 24.88 7.41 -1.52
N GLN A 324 25.68 8.02 -0.63
CA GLN A 324 26.93 8.66 -0.99
C GLN A 324 27.93 7.67 -1.60
N ALA A 325 28.08 6.49 -0.99
CA ALA A 325 28.93 5.42 -1.53
C ALA A 325 28.46 5.00 -2.94
N THR A 326 27.14 4.85 -3.13
CA THR A 326 26.54 4.53 -4.44
C THR A 326 26.83 5.62 -5.47
N MET A 327 26.75 6.90 -5.10
CA MET A 327 27.07 8.01 -6.02
C MET A 327 28.54 8.01 -6.42
N ILE A 328 29.46 7.80 -5.48
CA ILE A 328 30.91 7.75 -5.73
C ILE A 328 31.27 6.60 -6.68
N GLU A 329 30.65 5.44 -6.52
CA GLU A 329 30.89 4.30 -7.40
C GLU A 329 30.43 4.57 -8.85
N ASN A 330 29.25 5.17 -9.00
CA ASN A 330 28.61 5.30 -10.31
C ASN A 330 29.00 6.58 -11.08
N VAL A 331 29.46 7.64 -10.40
CA VAL A 331 29.98 8.84 -11.08
C VAL A 331 31.19 8.51 -11.95
N GLY A 332 32.04 7.57 -11.52
CA GLY A 332 33.16 7.07 -12.33
C GLY A 332 32.69 6.44 -13.65
N LYS A 333 31.59 5.67 -13.61
CA LYS A 333 30.98 5.04 -14.80
C LYS A 333 30.43 6.11 -15.75
N ALA A 334 29.74 7.13 -15.21
CA ALA A 334 29.21 8.25 -16.00
C ALA A 334 30.32 9.08 -16.67
N VAL A 335 31.37 9.46 -15.92
CA VAL A 335 32.53 10.21 -16.44
C VAL A 335 33.26 9.42 -17.53
N ALA A 336 33.42 8.11 -17.34
CA ALA A 336 34.05 7.25 -18.34
C ALA A 336 33.24 7.21 -19.64
N LYS A 337 31.92 7.08 -19.57
CA LYS A 337 31.06 7.10 -20.76
C LYS A 337 31.08 8.47 -21.45
N GLU A 338 30.97 9.57 -20.70
CA GLU A 338 30.96 10.93 -21.26
C GLU A 338 32.28 11.25 -21.98
N ARG A 339 33.42 10.90 -21.37
CA ARG A 339 34.75 11.24 -21.91
C ARG A 339 35.23 10.29 -23.01
N PHE A 340 34.92 9.01 -22.91
CA PHE A 340 35.50 7.98 -23.77
C PHE A 340 34.49 7.28 -24.67
N GLY A 341 33.19 7.59 -24.54
CA GLY A 341 32.13 6.90 -25.29
C GLY A 341 32.01 5.41 -24.95
N LEU A 342 32.66 4.96 -23.87
CA LEU A 342 32.67 3.56 -23.47
C LEU A 342 31.33 3.18 -22.87
N LEU A 343 30.59 2.34 -23.59
CA LEU A 343 29.55 1.51 -22.99
C LEU A 343 30.30 0.44 -22.19
N ALA A 344 30.24 0.50 -20.86
CA ALA A 344 30.55 -0.67 -20.05
C ALA A 344 29.50 -1.74 -20.39
N GLN A 345 29.76 -2.55 -21.43
CA GLN A 345 29.01 -3.75 -21.73
C GLN A 345 29.39 -4.82 -20.72
N GLU A 346 28.73 -4.87 -19.57
CA GLU A 346 28.69 -6.09 -18.77
C GLU A 346 27.24 -6.37 -18.34
N ASN A 347 26.73 -7.52 -18.80
CA ASN A 347 25.55 -8.26 -18.30
C ASN A 347 24.14 -7.80 -18.72
N MET A 348 23.92 -7.54 -20.01
CA MET A 348 22.57 -7.48 -20.60
C MET A 348 22.19 -8.79 -21.34
N GLN A 349 22.70 -9.95 -20.89
CA GLN A 349 22.38 -11.28 -21.44
C GLN A 349 21.68 -12.23 -20.45
N SER A 350 21.24 -11.74 -19.28
CA SER A 350 20.42 -12.54 -18.38
C SER A 350 19.42 -11.66 -17.61
N LEU A 351 18.34 -11.27 -18.29
CA LEU A 351 17.09 -10.82 -17.67
C LEU A 351 15.93 -11.52 -18.37
#